data_AF-A0AAC9WHP7-F1
#
_entry.id   AF-A0AAC9WHP7-F1
#
_cell.length_a   1.000
_cell.length_b   1.000
_cell.length_c   1.000
_cell.angle_alpha   90.00
_cell.angle_beta   90.00
_cell.angle_gamma   90.00
#
_symmetry.space_group_name_H-M   'P 1'
#
loop_
_entity.id
_entity.type
_entity.pdbx_description
1 polymer ?
#
loop_
_entity_poly.entity_id
_entity_poly.type
_entity_poly.pdbx_seq_one_letter_code
_entity_poly.pdbx_strand_id
1 'polypeptide(L)'
;MKKKLASVLVLLMLFSFSIATAGAFVPPGLEKKGGLPPGIQKRFLEDEQPTEEKKDALLKDEYRTKIESIDIETRRIAIKDGTAYIYLLVSDSAKIKVDGKSSSLEAFQKNDEVVLKLDKNNTIVEIHGENLEDRVVTIKEAIVKSINNSDREVVLLHDNKEVLYSVKDEAIIEIDGVKKLLKDIKVDMKVDVRVRRMEILEIKVTNEVKKYEGRLIAKYTDTDPILVLRIDGDNKIFSVKKSLDLSTIKVGDDVIIYVEKELVTSVTKK
;
A
#
# COMPACT_ATOMS: atom_id res chain seq x y z
N MET A 1 3.52 38.83 31.95
CA MET A 1 2.13 39.32 32.09
C MET A 1 1.37 39.48 30.76
N LYS A 2 2.03 39.69 29.61
CA LYS A 2 1.36 39.86 28.30
C LYS A 2 0.66 38.61 27.73
N LYS A 3 1.02 37.39 28.19
CA LYS A 3 0.42 36.13 27.71
C LYS A 3 -0.95 35.78 28.34
N LYS A 4 -1.32 36.42 29.47
CA LYS A 4 -2.64 36.18 30.11
C LYS A 4 -3.76 37.05 29.56
N LEU A 5 -3.44 38.15 28.86
CA LEU A 5 -4.43 39.02 28.22
C LEU A 5 -4.97 38.44 26.90
N ALA A 6 -4.16 37.71 26.14
CA ALA A 6 -4.59 37.09 24.88
C ALA A 6 -5.62 35.97 25.09
N SER A 7 -5.54 35.24 26.20
CA SER A 7 -6.47 34.15 26.50
C SER A 7 -7.86 34.62 26.92
N VAL A 8 -7.99 35.84 27.48
CA VAL A 8 -9.29 36.42 27.85
C VAL A 8 -10.02 36.97 26.63
N LEU A 9 -9.27 37.45 25.62
CA LEU A 9 -9.86 38.01 24.40
C LEU A 9 -10.46 36.92 23.49
N VAL A 10 -9.84 35.72 23.42
CA VAL A 10 -10.36 34.59 22.63
C VAL A 10 -11.61 33.99 23.26
N LEU A 11 -11.72 33.99 24.60
CA LEU A 11 -12.90 33.50 25.30
C LEU A 11 -14.13 34.41 25.11
N LEU A 12 -13.91 35.72 24.86
CA LEU A 12 -14.97 36.70 24.64
C LEU A 12 -15.55 36.70 23.22
N MET A 13 -14.81 36.18 22.23
CA MET A 13 -15.32 36.02 20.85
C MET A 13 -16.22 34.77 20.67
N LEU A 14 -16.22 33.82 21.60
CA LEU A 14 -17.05 32.61 21.52
C LEU A 14 -18.50 32.80 21.99
N PHE A 15 -18.85 33.96 22.56
CA PHE A 15 -20.19 34.23 23.09
C PHE A 15 -21.12 35.06 22.17
N SER A 16 -20.70 35.39 20.95
CA SER A 16 -21.50 36.25 20.03
C SER A 16 -22.27 35.51 18.93
N PHE A 17 -22.47 34.19 19.02
CA PHE A 17 -23.27 33.42 18.05
C PHE A 17 -24.50 32.75 18.68
N SER A 18 -25.25 33.48 19.51
CA SER A 18 -26.57 33.04 19.94
C SER A 18 -27.56 34.18 19.75
N ILE A 19 -28.71 33.83 19.16
CA ILE A 19 -29.89 34.66 18.87
C ILE A 19 -29.93 35.23 17.44
N ALA A 20 -30.35 34.38 16.51
CA ALA A 20 -31.15 34.79 15.35
C ALA A 20 -32.17 33.68 15.02
N THR A 21 -33.17 33.51 15.89
CA THR A 21 -34.43 32.87 15.49
C THR A 21 -35.25 33.91 14.72
N ALA A 22 -35.00 34.03 13.41
CA ALA A 22 -35.93 34.72 12.52
C ALA A 22 -37.05 33.73 12.17
N GLY A 23 -38.26 34.01 12.65
CA GLY A 23 -39.47 33.36 12.16
C GLY A 23 -39.62 33.67 10.67
N ALA A 24 -39.51 32.64 9.83
CA ALA A 24 -39.82 32.74 8.43
C ALA A 24 -41.34 32.92 8.29
N PHE A 25 -41.76 34.16 8.14
CA PHE A 25 -43.08 34.55 7.70
C PHE A 25 -43.26 34.05 6.26
N VAL A 26 -44.00 32.96 6.08
CA VAL A 26 -44.40 32.48 4.76
C VAL A 26 -45.56 33.37 4.30
N PRO A 27 -45.44 34.12 3.20
CA PRO A 27 -46.53 34.97 2.72
C PRO A 27 -47.75 34.11 2.35
N PRO A 28 -48.97 34.57 2.68
CA PRO A 28 -50.19 33.82 2.39
C PRO A 28 -50.38 33.71 0.88
N GLY A 29 -50.39 32.48 0.36
CA GLY A 29 -50.58 32.19 -1.07
C GLY A 29 -49.68 31.11 -1.67
N LEU A 30 -48.72 30.56 -0.92
CA LEU A 30 -47.87 29.44 -1.34
C LEU A 30 -48.24 28.09 -0.71
N GLU A 31 -49.45 28.00 -0.15
CA GLU A 31 -50.06 26.73 0.18
C GLU A 31 -50.85 26.23 -1.03
N LYS A 32 -50.49 25.04 -1.52
CA LYS A 32 -51.11 24.29 -2.63
C LYS A 32 -50.53 24.58 -4.02
N LYS A 33 -49.38 23.96 -4.31
CA LYS A 33 -49.14 23.14 -5.54
C LYS A 33 -47.68 22.67 -5.59
N GLY A 34 -47.30 21.84 -4.62
CA GLY A 34 -46.08 21.03 -4.66
C GLY A 34 -46.42 19.56 -4.80
N GLY A 35 -47.29 19.22 -5.77
CA GLY A 35 -47.61 17.83 -6.08
C GLY A 35 -46.53 17.25 -7.00
N LEU A 36 -45.94 16.13 -6.61
CA LEU A 36 -45.05 15.34 -7.48
C LEU A 36 -45.75 15.02 -8.81
N PRO A 37 -45.04 15.04 -9.95
CA PRO A 37 -45.64 14.80 -11.26
C PRO A 37 -46.38 13.45 -11.33
N PRO A 38 -47.43 13.32 -12.16
CA PRO A 38 -48.42 12.22 -12.10
C PRO A 38 -47.86 10.80 -12.28
N GLY A 39 -46.61 10.66 -12.74
CA GLY A 39 -45.92 9.37 -12.89
C GLY A 39 -45.25 8.85 -11.62
N ILE A 40 -45.02 9.70 -10.61
CA ILE A 40 -44.40 9.28 -9.34
C ILE A 40 -45.47 8.87 -8.32
N GLN A 41 -46.64 9.51 -8.34
CA GLN A 41 -47.71 9.25 -7.36
C GLN A 41 -48.31 7.83 -7.46
N LYS A 42 -48.30 7.20 -8.64
CA LYS A 42 -48.80 5.82 -8.81
C LYS A 42 -47.87 4.73 -8.28
N ARG A 43 -46.63 5.04 -7.86
CA ARG A 43 -45.73 4.05 -7.24
C ARG A 43 -45.71 4.10 -5.71
N PHE A 44 -46.44 5.03 -5.10
CA PHE A 44 -46.45 5.24 -3.64
C PHE A 44 -47.84 5.08 -3.00
N LEU A 45 -48.89 4.79 -3.77
CA LEU A 45 -50.27 4.72 -3.27
C LEU A 45 -50.96 3.36 -3.47
N GLU A 46 -50.33 2.41 -4.16
CA GLU A 46 -50.76 1.00 -4.20
C GLU A 46 -49.67 0.19 -3.49
N ASP A 47 -49.74 0.16 -2.16
CA ASP A 47 -49.38 -0.96 -1.28
C ASP A 47 -49.41 -0.47 0.19
N GLU A 48 -50.61 -0.10 0.65
CA GLU A 48 -50.90 -0.10 2.09
C GLU A 48 -51.81 -1.29 2.41
N GLN A 49 -51.19 -2.34 2.96
CA GLN A 49 -51.70 -2.97 4.17
C GLN A 49 -50.58 -2.93 5.22
N PRO A 50 -50.86 -2.53 6.47
CA PRO A 50 -49.84 -2.31 7.48
C PRO A 50 -49.49 -3.64 8.14
N THR A 51 -48.33 -4.21 7.80
CA THR A 51 -47.61 -5.09 8.72
C THR A 51 -46.53 -4.26 9.41
N GLU A 52 -46.55 -4.24 10.74
CA GLU A 52 -45.60 -3.54 11.62
C GLU A 52 -44.15 -4.10 11.55
N GLU A 53 -43.64 -4.48 10.38
CA GLU A 53 -42.32 -5.12 10.26
C GLU A 53 -41.28 -4.34 9.44
N LYS A 54 -41.57 -3.09 9.02
CA LYS A 54 -40.65 -2.33 8.14
C LYS A 54 -40.07 -1.06 8.76
N LYS A 55 -39.65 -1.12 10.02
CA LYS A 55 -38.65 -0.20 10.59
C LYS A 55 -37.42 -0.88 11.22
N ASP A 56 -37.35 -2.21 11.20
CA ASP A 56 -36.19 -2.99 11.69
C ASP A 56 -35.45 -3.77 10.59
N ALA A 57 -35.75 -3.54 9.31
CA ALA A 57 -35.15 -4.27 8.19
C ALA A 57 -33.71 -3.83 7.80
N LEU A 58 -33.05 -2.99 8.62
CA LEU A 58 -31.62 -2.66 8.45
C LEU A 58 -30.70 -3.46 9.39
N LEU A 59 -31.25 -4.38 10.19
CA LEU A 59 -30.49 -5.14 11.19
C LEU A 59 -30.77 -6.64 11.15
N LYS A 60 -30.32 -7.25 10.05
CA LYS A 60 -30.21 -8.70 9.76
C LYS A 60 -30.03 -8.72 8.25
N ASP A 61 -28.91 -9.07 7.64
CA ASP A 61 -27.98 -10.15 7.90
C ASP A 61 -26.71 -9.79 7.12
N GLU A 62 -25.54 -10.13 7.67
CA GLU A 62 -24.28 -10.35 6.93
C GLU A 62 -24.10 -9.62 5.57
N TYR A 63 -23.33 -8.54 5.58
CA TYR A 63 -22.98 -7.76 4.41
C TYR A 63 -21.69 -8.27 3.76
N ARG A 64 -21.80 -8.97 2.62
CA ARG A 64 -20.64 -9.45 1.85
C ARG A 64 -20.09 -8.33 0.96
N THR A 65 -18.80 -8.05 1.07
CA THR A 65 -18.15 -6.96 0.36
C THR A 65 -16.65 -7.17 0.24
N LYS A 66 -15.97 -6.22 -0.40
CA LYS A 66 -14.53 -6.18 -0.57
C LYS A 66 -13.95 -4.97 0.16
N ILE A 67 -12.85 -5.18 0.88
CA ILE A 67 -12.15 -4.09 1.58
C ILE A 67 -11.45 -3.19 0.55
N GLU A 68 -11.79 -1.91 0.52
CA GLU A 68 -11.15 -0.91 -0.35
C GLU A 68 -9.93 -0.28 0.33
N SER A 69 -10.03 -0.05 1.65
CA SER A 69 -8.90 0.32 2.50
C SER A 69 -9.20 -0.06 3.94
N ILE A 70 -8.14 -0.18 4.74
CA ILE A 70 -8.21 -0.50 6.17
C ILE A 70 -7.22 0.38 6.91
N ASP A 71 -7.68 0.97 8.01
CA ASP A 71 -6.88 1.72 8.96
C ASP A 71 -6.97 0.99 10.30
N ILE A 72 -5.86 0.34 10.69
CA ILE A 72 -5.77 -0.44 11.92
C ILE A 72 -5.78 0.46 13.15
N GLU A 73 -5.13 1.64 13.08
CA GLU A 73 -4.97 2.56 14.20
C GLU A 73 -6.31 3.18 14.58
N THR A 74 -7.10 3.61 13.58
CA THR A 74 -8.44 4.16 13.80
C THR A 74 -9.55 3.11 13.74
N ARG A 75 -9.18 1.84 13.54
CA ARG A 75 -10.08 0.68 13.39
C ARG A 75 -11.18 0.93 12.36
N ARG A 76 -10.84 1.48 11.19
CA ARG A 76 -11.80 1.80 10.13
C ARG A 76 -11.58 0.93 8.89
N ILE A 77 -12.67 0.40 8.35
CA ILE A 77 -12.70 -0.28 7.06
C ILE A 77 -13.49 0.59 6.08
N ALA A 78 -12.89 0.87 4.93
CA ALA A 78 -13.61 1.46 3.81
C ALA A 78 -14.10 0.36 2.87
N ILE A 79 -15.36 0.43 2.50
CA ILE A 79 -16.01 -0.44 1.51
C ILE A 79 -16.63 0.42 0.42
N LYS A 80 -16.92 -0.19 -0.74
CA LYS A 80 -17.63 0.46 -1.82
C LYS A 80 -19.08 -0.03 -1.87
N ASP A 81 -20.02 0.90 -1.88
CA ASP A 81 -21.44 0.61 -2.11
C ASP A 81 -21.95 1.50 -3.26
N GLY A 82 -22.23 0.88 -4.41
CA GLY A 82 -22.50 1.58 -5.66
C GLY A 82 -21.35 2.51 -6.07
N THR A 83 -21.59 3.82 -6.07
CA THR A 83 -20.58 4.86 -6.37
C THR A 83 -19.97 5.51 -5.12
N ALA A 84 -20.46 5.16 -3.94
CA ALA A 84 -20.02 5.75 -2.67
C ALA A 84 -18.98 4.88 -1.97
N TYR A 85 -18.10 5.54 -1.22
CA TYR A 85 -17.22 4.90 -0.25
C TYR A 85 -17.81 5.07 1.15
N ILE A 86 -18.02 3.96 1.85
CA ILE A 86 -18.54 3.95 3.21
C ILE A 86 -17.40 3.57 4.16
N TYR A 87 -17.17 4.40 5.16
CA TYR A 87 -16.15 4.19 6.19
C TYR A 87 -16.82 3.69 7.46
N LEU A 88 -16.61 2.42 7.78
CA LEU A 88 -17.23 1.74 8.91
C LEU A 88 -16.22 1.58 10.06
N LEU A 89 -16.66 1.91 11.28
CA LEU A 89 -15.87 1.68 12.49
C LEU A 89 -15.97 0.20 12.88
N VAL A 90 -14.85 -0.42 13.26
CA VAL A 90 -14.80 -1.76 13.83
C VAL A 90 -14.82 -1.66 15.35
N SER A 91 -15.87 -2.21 15.96
CA SER A 91 -16.00 -2.27 17.43
C SER A 91 -14.78 -2.92 18.06
N ASP A 92 -14.33 -2.43 19.21
CA ASP A 92 -13.23 -3.04 19.97
C ASP A 92 -13.54 -4.48 20.39
N SER A 93 -14.83 -4.81 20.55
CA SER A 93 -15.31 -6.15 20.90
C SER A 93 -15.76 -6.97 19.69
N ALA A 94 -15.41 -6.55 18.46
CA ALA A 94 -15.85 -7.24 17.27
C ALA A 94 -15.33 -8.69 17.23
N LYS A 95 -16.18 -9.65 16.85
CA LYS A 95 -15.73 -11.03 16.61
C LYS A 95 -15.11 -11.12 15.23
N ILE A 96 -13.82 -11.44 15.19
CA ILE A 96 -13.07 -11.48 13.94
C ILE A 96 -12.67 -12.92 13.66
N LYS A 97 -13.05 -13.42 12.49
CA LYS A 97 -12.70 -14.77 12.04
C LYS A 97 -12.07 -14.74 10.65
N VAL A 98 -11.03 -15.55 10.49
CA VAL A 98 -10.42 -15.86 9.20
C VAL A 98 -10.45 -17.36 9.05
N ASP A 99 -11.06 -17.85 7.97
CA ASP A 99 -11.19 -19.28 7.68
C ASP A 99 -11.77 -20.08 8.87
N GLY A 100 -12.78 -19.49 9.50
CA GLY A 100 -13.50 -20.05 10.65
C GLY A 100 -12.78 -19.92 12.00
N LYS A 101 -11.51 -19.51 12.04
CA LYS A 101 -10.71 -19.37 13.27
C LYS A 101 -10.71 -17.94 13.78
N SER A 102 -10.66 -17.77 15.10
CA SER A 102 -10.51 -16.45 15.72
C SER A 102 -9.24 -15.77 15.23
N SER A 103 -9.35 -14.49 14.87
CA SER A 103 -8.24 -13.70 14.34
C SER A 103 -8.31 -12.24 14.80
N SER A 104 -7.49 -11.39 14.21
CA SER A 104 -7.36 -9.96 14.51
C SER A 104 -7.65 -9.12 13.26
N LEU A 105 -7.84 -7.81 13.45
CA LEU A 105 -8.14 -6.90 12.34
C LEU A 105 -6.96 -6.78 11.36
N GLU A 106 -5.75 -6.96 11.88
CA GLU A 106 -4.46 -6.94 11.19
C GLU A 106 -4.31 -8.07 10.18
N ALA A 107 -5.14 -9.11 10.24
CA ALA A 107 -5.14 -10.19 9.25
C ALA A 107 -5.71 -9.73 7.88
N PHE A 108 -6.53 -8.68 7.89
CA PHE A 108 -7.21 -8.18 6.72
C PHE A 108 -6.41 -7.10 6.00
N GLN A 109 -6.53 -7.05 4.68
CA GLN A 109 -5.89 -6.06 3.83
C GLN A 109 -6.85 -5.61 2.72
N LYS A 110 -6.42 -4.59 1.98
CA LYS A 110 -7.12 -4.16 0.77
C LYS A 110 -7.32 -5.34 -0.19
N ASN A 111 -8.50 -5.39 -0.78
CA ASN A 111 -9.01 -6.39 -1.70
C ASN A 111 -9.47 -7.71 -1.08
N ASP A 112 -9.38 -7.90 0.23
CA ASP A 112 -9.97 -9.08 0.84
C ASP A 112 -11.50 -9.04 0.72
N GLU A 113 -12.07 -10.19 0.37
CA GLU A 113 -13.51 -10.40 0.45
C GLU A 113 -13.88 -10.80 1.88
N VAL A 114 -14.90 -10.12 2.41
CA VAL A 114 -15.31 -10.26 3.80
C VAL A 114 -16.82 -10.25 3.91
N VAL A 115 -17.31 -10.91 4.95
CA VAL A 115 -18.69 -10.79 5.42
C VAL A 115 -18.67 -9.97 6.71
N LEU A 116 -19.34 -8.83 6.69
CA LEU A 116 -19.43 -7.90 7.80
C LEU A 116 -20.79 -8.00 8.46
N LYS A 117 -20.83 -8.04 9.80
CA LYS A 117 -22.07 -7.85 10.56
C LYS A 117 -22.03 -6.50 11.23
N LEU A 118 -23.02 -5.65 10.95
CA LEU A 118 -23.13 -4.31 11.52
C LEU A 118 -24.14 -4.28 12.66
N ASP A 119 -23.93 -3.40 13.62
CA ASP A 119 -24.94 -3.04 14.62
C ASP A 119 -25.86 -1.91 14.14
N LYS A 120 -26.79 -1.49 15.00
CA LYS A 120 -27.77 -0.43 14.72
C LYS A 120 -27.15 0.96 14.45
N ASN A 121 -25.87 1.13 14.76
CA ASN A 121 -25.13 2.36 14.57
C ASN A 121 -24.17 2.27 13.37
N ASN A 122 -24.29 1.25 12.52
CA ASN A 122 -23.37 0.94 11.43
C ASN A 122 -21.92 0.69 11.89
N THR A 123 -21.74 0.16 13.11
CA THR A 123 -20.45 -0.30 13.62
C THR A 123 -20.30 -1.78 13.33
N ILE A 124 -19.16 -2.19 12.79
CA ILE A 124 -18.83 -3.59 12.53
C ILE A 124 -18.65 -4.31 13.87
N VAL A 125 -19.47 -5.32 14.11
CA VAL A 125 -19.43 -6.18 15.30
C VAL A 125 -18.96 -7.60 15.00
N GLU A 126 -19.01 -8.06 13.75
CA GLU A 126 -18.37 -9.30 13.33
C GLU A 126 -17.75 -9.15 11.92
N ILE A 127 -16.60 -9.78 11.69
CA ILE A 127 -15.91 -9.85 10.40
C ILE A 127 -15.55 -11.30 10.13
N HIS A 128 -15.93 -11.83 8.97
CA HIS A 128 -15.52 -13.15 8.51
C HIS A 128 -14.78 -13.01 7.18
N GLY A 129 -13.50 -13.36 7.17
CA GLY A 129 -12.70 -13.52 5.95
C GLY A 129 -12.66 -14.98 5.52
N GLU A 130 -12.86 -15.23 4.23
CA GLU A 130 -12.78 -16.56 3.62
C GLU A 130 -11.58 -16.61 2.66
N ASN A 131 -10.86 -17.73 2.66
CA ASN A 131 -9.69 -18.03 1.84
C ASN A 131 -8.53 -17.04 2.01
N LEU A 132 -8.40 -16.39 3.16
CA LEU A 132 -7.29 -15.45 3.40
C LEU A 132 -6.01 -16.19 3.80
N GLU A 133 -6.13 -17.39 4.38
CA GLU A 133 -5.00 -18.23 4.73
C GLU A 133 -4.16 -18.66 3.51
N ASP A 134 -4.73 -18.71 2.30
CA ASP A 134 -4.03 -19.07 1.05
C ASP A 134 -3.57 -17.86 0.22
N ARG A 135 -3.79 -16.65 0.74
CA ARG A 135 -3.48 -15.39 0.07
C ARG A 135 -2.00 -15.28 -0.23
N VAL A 136 -1.69 -14.99 -1.49
CA VAL A 136 -0.33 -14.68 -1.94
C VAL A 136 -0.18 -13.17 -2.01
N VAL A 137 0.70 -12.62 -1.20
CA VAL A 137 1.04 -11.19 -1.18
C VAL A 137 2.36 -10.98 -1.89
N THR A 138 2.48 -9.88 -2.65
CA THR A 138 3.76 -9.46 -3.23
C THR A 138 4.33 -8.33 -2.39
N ILE A 139 5.51 -8.53 -1.82
CA ILE A 139 6.29 -7.52 -1.12
C ILE A 139 7.33 -7.02 -2.12
N LYS A 140 7.32 -5.72 -2.41
CA LYS A 140 8.25 -5.12 -3.36
C LYS A 140 9.41 -4.45 -2.64
N GLU A 141 10.56 -4.45 -3.29
CA GLU A 141 11.76 -3.72 -2.87
C GLU A 141 12.24 -4.02 -1.43
N ALA A 142 11.94 -5.22 -0.92
CA ALA A 142 12.40 -5.65 0.39
C ALA A 142 13.92 -5.82 0.40
N ILE A 143 14.56 -5.55 1.53
CA ILE A 143 16.02 -5.71 1.67
C ILE A 143 16.31 -6.99 2.43
N VAL A 144 17.17 -7.85 1.89
CA VAL A 144 17.62 -9.07 2.56
C VAL A 144 18.58 -8.70 3.70
N LYS A 145 18.20 -9.00 4.95
CA LYS A 145 19.01 -8.70 6.15
C LYS A 145 19.85 -9.89 6.61
N SER A 146 19.31 -11.10 6.52
CA SER A 146 20.03 -12.34 6.83
C SER A 146 19.44 -13.51 6.05
N ILE A 147 20.25 -14.55 5.88
CA ILE A 147 19.90 -15.78 5.16
C ILE A 147 20.47 -16.97 5.93
N ASN A 148 19.62 -17.94 6.25
CA ASN A 148 20.01 -19.26 6.71
C ASN A 148 19.72 -20.27 5.61
N ASN A 149 20.77 -20.72 4.92
CA ASN A 149 20.62 -21.66 3.79
C ASN A 149 20.24 -23.07 4.22
N SER A 150 20.60 -23.48 5.44
CA SER A 150 20.31 -24.83 5.95
C SER A 150 18.84 -24.97 6.30
N ASP A 151 18.29 -23.97 7.00
CA ASP A 151 16.88 -23.97 7.40
C ASP A 151 15.97 -23.31 6.35
N ARG A 152 16.56 -22.82 5.26
CA ARG A 152 15.92 -22.05 4.17
C ARG A 152 15.11 -20.86 4.70
N GLU A 153 15.69 -20.09 5.61
CA GLU A 153 15.05 -18.92 6.19
C GLU A 153 15.71 -17.62 5.70
N VAL A 154 14.91 -16.58 5.52
CA VAL A 154 15.36 -15.25 5.11
C VAL A 154 14.68 -14.21 5.97
N VAL A 155 15.47 -13.29 6.54
CA VAL A 155 14.93 -12.07 7.18
C VAL A 155 14.89 -10.96 6.14
N LEU A 156 13.70 -10.41 5.93
CA LEU A 156 13.46 -9.29 5.02
C LEU A 156 13.11 -8.04 5.83
N LEU A 157 13.72 -6.92 5.45
CA LEU A 157 13.32 -5.59 5.89
C LEU A 157 12.38 -4.97 4.86
N HIS A 158 11.13 -4.70 5.27
CA HIS A 158 10.12 -3.97 4.51
C HIS A 158 9.24 -3.17 5.47
N ASP A 159 8.73 -2.01 5.06
CA ASP A 159 7.94 -1.11 5.92
C ASP A 159 8.57 -0.81 7.29
N ASN A 160 9.91 -0.66 7.33
CA ASN A 160 10.73 -0.50 8.54
C ASN A 160 10.58 -1.63 9.58
N LYS A 161 10.15 -2.82 9.15
CA LYS A 161 10.01 -4.01 9.98
C LYS A 161 10.86 -5.15 9.43
N GLU A 162 11.58 -5.82 10.31
CA GLU A 162 12.27 -7.06 9.99
C GLU A 162 11.35 -8.24 10.25
N VAL A 163 11.17 -9.08 9.24
CA VAL A 163 10.27 -10.25 9.33
C VAL A 163 11.00 -11.48 8.81
N LEU A 164 10.95 -12.56 9.59
CA LEU A 164 11.51 -13.86 9.24
C LEU A 164 10.53 -14.65 8.37
N TYR A 165 11.00 -15.12 7.22
CA TYR A 165 10.22 -15.97 6.32
C TYR A 165 10.95 -17.29 6.07
N SER A 166 10.21 -18.38 5.93
CA SER A 166 10.73 -19.63 5.36
C SER A 166 10.64 -19.56 3.84
N VAL A 167 11.57 -20.20 3.14
CA VAL A 167 11.61 -20.25 1.67
C VAL A 167 11.24 -21.66 1.24
N LYS A 168 10.11 -21.78 0.55
CA LYS A 168 9.59 -23.07 0.09
C LYS A 168 10.63 -23.82 -0.75
N ASP A 169 10.68 -25.15 -0.68
CA ASP A 169 11.68 -25.94 -1.41
C ASP A 169 11.64 -25.69 -2.91
N GLU A 170 10.44 -25.63 -3.48
CA GLU A 170 10.18 -25.35 -4.89
C GLU A 170 10.08 -23.85 -5.23
N ALA A 171 10.46 -22.96 -4.31
CA ALA A 171 10.39 -21.53 -4.56
C ALA A 171 11.15 -21.13 -5.84
N ILE A 172 10.54 -20.25 -6.63
CA ILE A 172 11.18 -19.70 -7.84
C ILE A 172 12.13 -18.58 -7.39
N ILE A 173 13.42 -18.73 -7.67
CA ILE A 173 14.42 -17.72 -7.31
C ILE A 173 15.06 -17.26 -8.60
N GLU A 174 14.95 -15.97 -8.90
CA GLU A 174 15.46 -15.35 -10.11
C GLU A 174 16.34 -14.16 -9.77
N ILE A 175 17.49 -14.07 -10.45
CA ILE A 175 18.35 -12.89 -10.45
C ILE A 175 18.48 -12.44 -11.90
N ASP A 176 18.00 -11.24 -12.21
CA ASP A 176 17.97 -10.67 -13.55
C ASP A 176 17.29 -11.58 -14.58
N GLY A 177 16.17 -12.21 -14.16
CA GLY A 177 15.39 -13.14 -14.98
C GLY A 177 16.01 -14.53 -15.18
N VAL A 178 17.16 -14.81 -14.56
CA VAL A 178 17.81 -16.11 -14.62
C VAL A 178 17.52 -16.88 -13.34
N LYS A 179 17.06 -18.13 -13.45
CA LYS A 179 16.82 -19.02 -12.30
C LYS A 179 18.11 -19.28 -11.52
N LYS A 180 18.03 -19.16 -10.20
CA LYS A 180 19.13 -19.30 -9.24
C LYS A 180 18.73 -20.14 -8.04
N LEU A 181 19.67 -20.35 -7.14
CA LEU A 181 19.48 -21.02 -5.86
C LEU A 181 19.43 -20.00 -4.73
N LEU A 182 18.86 -20.37 -3.58
CA LEU A 182 18.79 -19.49 -2.40
C LEU A 182 20.17 -18.99 -1.97
N LYS A 183 21.20 -19.85 -2.08
CA LYS A 183 22.59 -19.50 -1.78
C LYS A 183 23.18 -18.39 -2.65
N ASP A 184 22.56 -18.07 -3.78
CA ASP A 184 23.00 -17.01 -4.67
C ASP A 184 22.43 -15.64 -4.25
N ILE A 185 21.40 -15.63 -3.41
CA ILE A 185 20.87 -14.42 -2.76
C ILE A 185 21.87 -13.97 -1.68
N LYS A 186 22.07 -12.65 -1.57
CA LYS A 186 23.03 -12.06 -0.63
C LYS A 186 22.34 -11.03 0.25
N VAL A 187 22.91 -10.84 1.44
CA VAL A 187 22.58 -9.71 2.31
C VAL A 187 22.71 -8.40 1.51
N ASP A 188 21.83 -7.45 1.81
CA ASP A 188 21.68 -6.15 1.15
C ASP A 188 21.23 -6.21 -0.31
N MET A 189 20.79 -7.36 -0.82
CA MET A 189 20.04 -7.40 -2.08
C MET A 189 18.63 -6.85 -1.88
N LYS A 190 18.20 -6.01 -2.83
CA LYS A 190 16.81 -5.58 -2.97
C LYS A 190 16.05 -6.65 -3.75
N VAL A 191 14.93 -7.10 -3.21
CA VAL A 191 14.16 -8.22 -3.75
C VAL A 191 12.66 -7.90 -3.78
N ASP A 192 11.99 -8.39 -4.83
CA ASP A 192 10.55 -8.55 -4.85
C ASP A 192 10.24 -10.00 -4.47
N VAL A 193 9.40 -10.21 -3.47
CA VAL A 193 9.02 -11.56 -3.03
C VAL A 193 7.53 -11.78 -3.10
N ARG A 194 7.13 -13.00 -3.43
CA ARG A 194 5.74 -13.45 -3.25
C ARG A 194 5.68 -14.40 -2.09
N VAL A 195 4.82 -14.08 -1.14
CA VAL A 195 4.71 -14.78 0.13
C VAL A 195 3.28 -15.27 0.30
N ARG A 196 3.13 -16.50 0.78
CA ARG A 196 1.88 -17.01 1.35
C ARG A 196 2.11 -17.20 2.85
N ARG A 197 1.38 -16.46 3.68
CA ARG A 197 1.63 -16.38 5.13
C ARG A 197 3.08 -15.95 5.44
N MET A 198 3.90 -16.88 5.92
CA MET A 198 5.32 -16.68 6.23
C MET A 198 6.23 -17.49 5.30
N GLU A 199 5.67 -18.08 4.23
CA GLU A 199 6.40 -18.88 3.25
C GLU A 199 6.61 -18.11 1.95
N ILE A 200 7.87 -17.92 1.55
CA ILE A 200 8.25 -17.34 0.27
C ILE A 200 8.08 -18.39 -0.83
N LEU A 201 7.27 -18.05 -1.82
CA LEU A 201 7.02 -18.83 -3.04
C LEU A 201 7.91 -18.39 -4.20
N GLU A 202 8.29 -17.11 -4.23
CA GLU A 202 9.09 -16.52 -5.31
C GLU A 202 9.98 -15.39 -4.76
N ILE A 203 11.24 -15.35 -5.21
CA ILE A 203 12.21 -14.26 -4.96
C ILE A 203 12.71 -13.77 -6.30
N LYS A 204 12.55 -12.48 -6.58
CA LYS A 204 13.08 -11.81 -7.75
C LYS A 204 14.05 -10.71 -7.35
N VAL A 205 15.29 -10.86 -7.77
CA VAL A 205 16.30 -9.80 -7.70
C VAL A 205 16.38 -9.16 -9.06
N THR A 206 16.15 -7.86 -9.12
CA THR A 206 16.45 -7.05 -10.31
C THR A 206 17.61 -6.15 -9.93
N ASN A 207 18.81 -6.47 -10.39
CA ASN A 207 19.92 -5.55 -10.28
C ASN A 207 19.67 -4.42 -11.28
N GLU A 208 19.59 -3.17 -10.79
CA GLU A 208 19.56 -2.01 -11.67
C GLU A 208 20.91 -1.86 -12.36
N VAL A 209 21.15 -2.64 -13.41
CA VAL A 209 22.31 -2.47 -14.28
C VAL A 209 22.04 -1.27 -15.19
N LYS A 210 22.67 -0.15 -14.87
CA LYS A 210 22.56 1.09 -15.66
C LYS A 210 23.60 1.06 -16.77
N LYS A 211 23.14 1.20 -18.01
CA LYS A 211 24.00 1.34 -19.19
C LYS A 211 24.29 2.82 -19.41
N TYR A 212 25.57 3.17 -19.57
CA TYR A 212 25.97 4.51 -20.02
C TYR A 212 26.83 4.40 -21.28
N GLU A 213 26.60 5.29 -22.23
CA GLU A 213 27.45 5.46 -23.41
C GLU A 213 28.10 6.83 -23.35
N GLY A 214 29.40 6.90 -23.57
CA GLY A 214 30.11 8.17 -23.53
C GLY A 214 31.56 8.06 -23.94
N ARG A 215 32.22 9.22 -24.06
CA ARG A 215 33.64 9.29 -24.41
C ARG A 215 34.50 9.22 -23.15
N LEU A 216 35.47 8.33 -23.10
CA LEU A 216 36.39 8.20 -21.98
C LEU A 216 37.34 9.40 -21.92
N ILE A 217 37.22 10.23 -20.88
CA ILE A 217 38.02 11.45 -20.69
C ILE A 217 39.23 11.18 -19.79
N ALA A 218 39.06 10.35 -18.76
CA ALA A 218 40.16 9.97 -17.88
C ALA A 218 39.93 8.56 -17.31
N LYS A 219 41.03 7.86 -17.03
CA LYS A 219 41.04 6.53 -16.42
C LYS A 219 42.15 6.49 -15.37
N TYR A 220 41.78 6.13 -14.15
CA TYR A 220 42.71 5.94 -13.03
C TYR A 220 42.60 4.49 -12.56
N THR A 221 43.73 3.79 -12.48
CA THR A 221 43.77 2.32 -12.27
C THR A 221 44.47 1.92 -10.97
N ASP A 222 44.67 2.86 -10.06
CA ASP A 222 45.37 2.62 -8.79
C ASP A 222 44.44 1.91 -7.77
N THR A 223 44.62 2.18 -6.48
CA THR A 223 43.95 1.47 -5.40
C THR A 223 42.43 1.51 -5.50
N ASP A 224 41.84 2.64 -5.92
CA ASP A 224 40.40 2.80 -6.13
C ASP A 224 40.14 3.29 -7.56
N PRO A 225 39.97 2.35 -8.51
CA PRO A 225 39.94 2.69 -9.92
C PRO A 225 38.65 3.46 -10.26
N ILE A 226 38.79 4.48 -11.08
CA ILE A 226 37.68 5.34 -11.53
C ILE A 226 37.77 5.63 -13.03
N LEU A 227 36.61 5.79 -13.66
CA LEU A 227 36.47 6.31 -15.02
C LEU A 227 35.78 7.66 -14.99
N VAL A 228 36.22 8.57 -15.85
CA VAL A 228 35.52 9.82 -16.14
C VAL A 228 35.03 9.76 -17.58
N LEU A 229 33.72 9.73 -17.78
CA LEU A 229 33.09 9.72 -19.10
C LEU A 229 32.43 11.06 -19.39
N ARG A 230 32.52 11.53 -20.63
CA ARG A 230 31.67 12.60 -21.15
C ARG A 230 30.41 11.99 -21.74
N ILE A 231 29.26 12.32 -21.16
CA ILE A 231 27.93 11.81 -21.51
C ILE A 231 27.03 13.04 -21.66
N ASP A 232 26.41 13.22 -22.83
CA ASP A 232 25.53 14.36 -23.14
C ASP A 232 26.17 15.74 -22.89
N GLY A 233 27.49 15.85 -23.04
CA GLY A 233 28.25 17.09 -22.82
C GLY A 233 28.82 17.25 -21.41
N ASP A 234 28.31 16.49 -20.42
CA ASP A 234 28.74 16.55 -19.03
C ASP A 234 29.77 15.46 -18.70
N ASN A 235 30.72 15.77 -17.82
CA ASN A 235 31.66 14.79 -17.29
C ASN A 235 31.05 14.09 -16.07
N LYS A 236 30.95 12.76 -16.11
CA LYS A 236 30.49 11.90 -15.01
C LYS A 236 31.61 10.98 -14.54
N ILE A 237 31.69 10.78 -13.23
CA ILE A 237 32.71 9.94 -12.58
C ILE A 237 32.04 8.64 -12.14
N PHE A 238 32.72 7.52 -12.40
CA PHE A 238 32.25 6.19 -12.04
C PHE A 238 33.34 5.43 -11.30
N SER A 239 32.99 4.85 -10.16
CA SER A 239 33.84 3.88 -9.45
C SER A 239 33.88 2.58 -10.23
N VAL A 240 35.05 1.95 -10.30
CA VAL A 240 35.25 0.72 -11.07
C VAL A 240 35.51 -0.46 -10.15
N LYS A 241 34.96 -1.62 -10.50
CA LYS A 241 35.32 -2.87 -9.81
C LYS A 241 36.82 -3.14 -9.98
N LYS A 242 37.57 -3.30 -8.88
CA LYS A 242 39.04 -3.48 -8.89
C LYS A 242 39.54 -4.60 -9.81
N SER A 243 38.73 -5.63 -10.02
CA SER A 243 39.07 -6.77 -10.87
C SER A 243 38.77 -6.57 -12.36
N LEU A 244 38.19 -5.43 -12.75
CA LEU A 244 37.81 -5.17 -14.14
C LEU A 244 39.05 -4.81 -14.96
N ASP A 245 39.32 -5.55 -16.03
CA ASP A 245 40.41 -5.23 -16.95
C ASP A 245 40.06 -4.01 -17.79
N LEU A 246 40.84 -2.94 -17.62
CA LEU A 246 40.70 -1.70 -18.36
C LEU A 246 41.80 -1.48 -19.39
N SER A 247 42.66 -2.48 -19.64
CA SER A 247 43.78 -2.37 -20.58
C SER A 247 43.34 -2.17 -22.04
N THR A 248 42.13 -2.64 -22.35
CA THR A 248 41.54 -2.64 -23.71
C THR A 248 40.98 -1.29 -24.15
N ILE A 249 40.81 -0.33 -23.23
CA ILE A 249 40.29 1.01 -23.50
C ILE A 249 41.33 2.10 -23.24
N LYS A 250 41.31 3.15 -24.06
CA LYS A 250 42.21 4.31 -23.98
C LYS A 250 41.43 5.60 -23.82
N VAL A 251 42.04 6.59 -23.17
CA VAL A 251 41.48 7.94 -23.10
C VAL A 251 41.23 8.45 -24.53
N GLY A 252 40.04 8.99 -24.75
CA GLY A 252 39.54 9.43 -26.04
C GLY A 252 38.62 8.44 -26.74
N ASP A 253 38.59 7.17 -26.33
CA ASP A 253 37.69 6.14 -26.89
C ASP A 253 36.22 6.42 -26.54
N ASP A 254 35.31 6.10 -27.46
CA ASP A 254 33.89 5.97 -27.15
C ASP A 254 33.64 4.58 -26.54
N VAL A 255 33.02 4.56 -25.37
CA VAL A 255 32.83 3.34 -24.58
C VAL A 255 31.38 3.19 -24.12
N ILE A 256 31.00 1.95 -23.88
CA ILE A 256 29.76 1.56 -23.21
C ILE A 256 30.16 0.94 -21.87
N ILE A 257 29.63 1.47 -20.77
CA ILE A 257 29.80 0.91 -19.44
C ILE A 257 28.48 0.37 -18.89
N TYR A 258 28.57 -0.68 -18.08
CA TYR A 258 27.47 -1.22 -17.28
C TYR A 258 27.80 -1.00 -15.81
N VAL A 259 26.88 -0.34 -15.10
CA VAL A 259 27.03 0.07 -13.71
C VAL A 259 26.03 -0.69 -12.87
N GLU A 260 26.51 -1.44 -11.89
CA GLU A 260 25.71 -2.19 -10.93
C GLU A 260 26.10 -1.71 -9.52
N LYS A 261 25.13 -1.31 -8.69
CA LYS A 261 25.39 -0.76 -7.34
C LYS A 261 26.49 0.32 -7.32
N GLU A 262 26.38 1.28 -8.25
CA GLU A 262 27.32 2.41 -8.43
C GLU A 262 28.76 2.03 -8.85
N LEU A 263 29.01 0.75 -9.17
CA LEU A 263 30.28 0.25 -9.65
C LEU A 263 30.20 -0.17 -11.11
N VAL A 264 31.17 0.26 -11.92
CA VAL A 264 31.36 -0.26 -13.28
C VAL A 264 31.78 -1.71 -13.18
N THR A 265 30.94 -2.59 -13.71
CA THR A 265 31.16 -4.05 -13.73
C THR A 265 31.59 -4.55 -15.10
N SER A 266 31.35 -3.77 -16.16
CA SER A 266 31.79 -4.07 -17.52
C SER A 266 32.02 -2.78 -18.32
N VAL A 267 33.00 -2.83 -19.22
CA VAL A 267 33.30 -1.75 -20.16
C VAL A 267 33.68 -2.34 -21.52
N THR A 268 33.12 -1.78 -22.59
CA THR A 268 33.40 -2.19 -23.96
C THR A 268 33.66 -0.96 -24.82
N LYS A 269 34.71 -1.01 -25.64
CA LYS A 269 34.95 0.00 -26.68
C LYS A 269 33.90 -0.15 -27.79
N LYS A 270 33.34 0.97 -28.22
CA LYS A 270 32.37 1.04 -29.32
C LYS A 270 33.05 0.91 -30.68
#